data_AF-A0A2E4FSW6-F1
#
_entry.id   AF-A0A2E4FSW6-F1
#
_cell.length_a   1.000
_cell.length_b   1.000
_cell.length_c   1.000
_cell.angle_alpha   90.00
_cell.angle_beta   90.00
_cell.angle_gamma   90.00
#
_symmetry.space_group_name_H-M   'P 1'
#
loop_
_entity.id
_entity.type
_entity.pdbx_description
1 polymer ?
#
loop_
_entity_poly.entity_id
_entity_poly.type
_entity_poly.pdbx_seq_one_letter_code
_entity_poly.pdbx_strand_id
1 'polypeptide(L)'
;MRSQIPYPHLQTDPLQMDQPTDLGALFHRLNNQLGIILANAELLEARATDDASSSRASQIVTSAVEAISAAQHIRSRWQDK
;
A
#
# COMPACT_ATOMS: atom_id res chain seq x y z
N MET A 1 -56.72 -11.98 2.37
CA MET A 1 -55.45 -12.73 2.29
C MET A 1 -54.61 -12.15 1.16
N ARG A 2 -53.62 -11.31 1.49
CA ARG A 2 -52.64 -10.78 0.53
C ARG A 2 -51.27 -11.23 1.00
N SER A 3 -50.66 -12.15 0.26
CA SER A 3 -49.35 -12.72 0.56
C SER A 3 -48.26 -11.67 0.35
N GLN A 4 -47.67 -11.21 1.44
CA GLN A 4 -46.48 -10.38 1.43
C GLN A 4 -45.27 -11.32 1.28
N ILE A 5 -44.65 -11.31 0.10
CA ILE A 5 -43.43 -12.08 -0.18
C ILE A 5 -42.25 -11.19 0.25
N PRO A 6 -41.43 -11.59 1.23
CA PRO A 6 -40.22 -10.86 1.56
C PRO A 6 -39.16 -11.15 0.48
N TYR A 7 -38.83 -10.17 -0.35
CA TYR A 7 -37.58 -10.24 -1.10
C TYR A 7 -36.43 -9.97 -0.12
N PRO A 8 -35.42 -10.84 0.00
CA PRO A 8 -34.20 -10.44 0.66
C PRO A 8 -33.53 -9.41 -0.26
N HIS A 9 -33.39 -8.18 0.23
CA HIS A 9 -32.49 -7.23 -0.40
C HIS A 9 -31.07 -7.79 -0.26
N LEU A 10 -30.59 -8.49 -1.29
CA LEU A 10 -29.17 -8.65 -1.55
C LEU A 10 -28.62 -7.26 -1.89
N GLN A 11 -28.47 -6.43 -0.85
CA GLN A 11 -27.52 -5.34 -0.84
C GLN A 11 -26.14 -5.99 -0.77
N THR A 12 -25.65 -6.46 -1.90
CA THR A 12 -24.21 -6.42 -2.14
C THR A 12 -23.87 -4.96 -2.34
N ASP A 13 -23.66 -4.26 -1.24
CA ASP A 13 -22.94 -2.99 -1.23
C ASP A 13 -21.56 -3.26 -1.85
N PRO A 14 -21.24 -2.70 -3.04
CA PRO A 14 -19.92 -2.88 -3.65
C PRO A 14 -18.81 -2.20 -2.85
N LEU A 15 -19.17 -1.52 -1.75
CA LEU A 15 -18.25 -0.91 -0.78
C LEU A 15 -18.04 -1.78 0.48
N GLN A 16 -18.73 -2.91 0.63
CA GLN A 16 -18.57 -3.81 1.77
C GLN A 16 -17.47 -4.88 1.57
N MET A 17 -16.80 -4.90 0.41
CA MET A 17 -15.66 -5.79 0.14
C MET A 17 -14.30 -5.22 0.56
N ASP A 18 -14.25 -4.11 1.29
CA ASP A 18 -12.98 -3.51 1.75
C ASP A 18 -13.05 -3.20 3.24
N GLN A 19 -13.42 -4.19 4.05
CA GLN A 19 -13.20 -4.12 5.50
C GLN A 19 -11.75 -4.54 5.76
N PRO A 20 -10.82 -3.60 6.02
CA PRO A 20 -9.40 -3.91 6.17
C PRO A 20 -9.16 -4.30 7.63
N THR A 21 -9.75 -5.43 8.04
CA THR A 21 -9.44 -6.04 9.34
C THR A 21 -8.26 -7.01 9.22
N ASP A 22 -7.86 -7.37 8.00
CA ASP A 22 -6.66 -8.18 7.78
C ASP A 22 -5.43 -7.28 7.68
N LEU A 23 -4.65 -7.26 8.76
CA LEU A 23 -3.34 -6.60 8.84
C LEU A 23 -2.43 -6.99 7.65
N GLY A 24 -2.59 -8.20 7.09
CA GLY A 24 -1.90 -8.62 5.88
C GLY A 24 -2.23 -7.75 4.65
N ALA A 25 -3.51 -7.41 4.45
CA ALA A 25 -3.94 -6.54 3.36
C ALA A 25 -3.38 -5.12 3.50
N LEU A 26 -3.31 -4.60 4.74
CA LEU A 26 -2.69 -3.30 5.02
C LEU A 26 -1.20 -3.29 4.68
N PHE A 27 -0.44 -4.33 5.07
CA PHE A 27 0.97 -4.46 4.71
C PHE A 27 1.18 -4.61 3.20
N HIS A 28 0.30 -5.33 2.50
CA HIS A 28 0.37 -5.44 1.05
C HIS A 28 0.17 -4.07 0.39
N ARG A 29 -0.86 -3.31 0.80
CA ARG A 29 -1.12 -1.95 0.28
C ARG A 29 0.04 -1.01 0.60
N LEU A 30 0.59 -1.05 1.81
CA LEU A 30 1.74 -0.25 2.21
C LEU A 30 2.96 -0.54 1.33
N ASN A 31 3.34 -1.82 1.20
CA ASN A 31 4.49 -2.21 0.37
C ASN A 31 4.30 -1.82 -1.10
N ASN A 32 3.08 -1.91 -1.63
CA ASN A 32 2.79 -1.45 -2.98
C ASN A 32 3.03 0.06 -3.14
N GLN A 33 2.57 0.89 -2.20
CA GLN A 33 2.82 2.33 -2.23
C GLN A 33 4.31 2.66 -2.11
N LEU A 34 5.04 1.96 -1.24
CA LEU A 34 6.49 2.12 -1.11
C LEU A 34 7.24 1.73 -2.38
N GLY A 35 6.81 0.66 -3.06
CA GLY A 35 7.37 0.25 -4.35
C GLY A 35 7.17 1.30 -5.44
N ILE A 36 5.98 1.92 -5.51
CA ILE A 36 5.70 3.02 -6.45
C ILE A 36 6.60 4.23 -6.15
N ILE A 37 6.76 4.59 -4.87
CA ILE A 37 7.64 5.69 -4.45
C ILE A 37 9.09 5.41 -4.86
N LEU A 38 9.58 4.19 -4.62
CA LEU A 38 10.93 3.77 -4.98
C LEU A 38 11.15 3.87 -6.50
N ALA A 39 10.26 3.27 -7.30
CA ALA A 39 10.37 3.33 -8.76
C ALA A 39 10.36 4.76 -9.31
N ASN A 40 9.53 5.64 -8.73
CA ASN A 40 9.51 7.05 -9.11
C ASN A 40 10.80 7.78 -8.72
N ALA A 41 11.40 7.45 -7.57
CA ALA A 41 12.66 8.03 -7.12
C ALA A 41 13.84 7.58 -7.99
N GLU A 42 13.90 6.29 -8.34
CA GLU A 42 14.89 5.74 -9.28
C GLU A 42 14.76 6.39 -10.67
N LEU A 43 13.52 6.57 -11.15
CA LEU A 43 13.28 7.28 -12.41
C LEU A 43 13.72 8.74 -12.34
N LEU A 44 13.49 9.42 -11.21
CA LEU A 44 13.92 10.80 -11.00
C LEU A 44 15.45 10.90 -10.98
N GLU A 45 16.14 9.96 -10.33
CA GLU A 45 17.60 9.88 -10.28
C GLU A 45 18.16 9.66 -11.68
N ALA A 46 17.58 8.73 -12.45
CA ALA A 46 17.99 8.43 -13.82
C ALA A 46 17.75 9.58 -14.82
N ARG A 47 16.80 10.48 -14.51
CA ARG A 47 16.44 11.63 -15.36
C ARG A 47 16.99 12.96 -14.87
N ALA A 48 17.69 12.97 -13.73
CA ALA A 48 18.26 14.17 -13.16
C ALA A 48 19.29 14.78 -14.12
N THR A 49 19.18 16.09 -14.37
CA THR A 49 20.09 16.84 -15.23
C THR A 49 21.11 17.66 -14.45
N ASP A 50 20.96 17.72 -13.13
CA ASP A 50 21.80 18.48 -12.21
C ASP A 50 22.10 17.67 -10.94
N ASP A 51 23.25 17.93 -10.33
CA ASP A 51 23.73 17.17 -9.17
C ASP A 51 22.82 17.31 -7.95
N ALA A 52 22.11 18.42 -7.81
CA ALA A 52 21.21 18.65 -6.68
C ALA A 52 19.95 17.77 -6.79
N SER A 53 19.35 17.69 -7.99
CA SER A 53 18.20 16.81 -8.23
C SER A 53 18.58 15.34 -8.15
N SER A 54 19.76 14.97 -8.65
CA SER A 54 20.30 13.60 -8.52
C SER A 54 20.52 13.21 -7.06
N SER A 55 21.21 14.05 -6.27
CA SER A 55 21.45 13.81 -4.84
C SER A 55 20.14 13.67 -4.05
N ARG A 56 19.15 14.53 -4.33
CA ARG A 56 17.83 14.44 -3.70
C ARG A 56 17.10 13.16 -4.07
N ALA A 57 17.14 12.75 -5.33
CA ALA A 57 16.51 11.50 -5.77
C ALA A 57 17.15 10.28 -5.09
N SER A 58 18.48 10.25 -5.01
CA SER A 58 19.25 9.21 -4.30
C SER A 58 18.88 9.10 -2.81
N GLN A 59 18.67 10.24 -2.14
CA GLN A 59 18.18 10.26 -0.76
C GLN A 59 16.78 9.67 -0.62
N ILE A 60 15.88 9.94 -1.58
CA ILE A 60 14.53 9.38 -1.58
C ILE A 60 14.57 7.87 -1.83
N VAL A 61 15.39 7.41 -2.77
CA VAL A 61 15.63 5.96 -3.00
C VAL A 61 16.06 5.28 -1.71
N THR A 62 17.10 5.83 -1.06
CA THR A 62 17.62 5.30 0.21
C THR A 62 16.52 5.24 1.28
N SER A 63 15.78 6.33 1.46
CA SER A 63 14.71 6.42 2.45
C SER A 63 13.57 5.43 2.16
N ALA A 64 13.23 5.20 0.89
CA ALA A 64 12.19 4.25 0.49
C ALA A 64 12.61 2.81 0.78
N VAL A 65 13.86 2.44 0.51
CA VAL A 65 14.43 1.12 0.84
C VAL A 65 14.42 0.89 2.36
N GLU A 66 14.80 1.89 3.15
CA GLU A 66 14.71 1.83 4.61
C GLU A 66 13.28 1.65 5.09
N ALA A 67 12.32 2.39 4.52
CA ALA A 67 10.91 2.27 4.88
C ALA A 67 10.32 0.89 4.53
N ILE A 68 10.70 0.30 3.39
CA ILE A 68 10.33 -1.07 3.01
C ILE A 68 10.89 -2.06 4.04
N SER A 69 12.15 -1.91 4.42
CA SER A 69 12.79 -2.76 5.42
C SER A 69 12.11 -2.65 6.79
N ALA A 70 11.74 -1.43 7.21
CA ALA A 70 10.99 -1.20 8.43
C ALA A 70 9.59 -1.86 8.37
N ALA A 71 8.88 -1.72 7.25
CA ALA A 71 7.57 -2.36 7.07
C ALA A 71 7.65 -3.89 7.15
N GLN A 72 8.68 -4.50 6.56
CA GLN A 72 8.94 -5.94 6.66
C GLN A 72 9.24 -6.36 8.10
N HIS A 73 10.07 -5.60 8.82
CA HIS A 73 10.40 -5.92 10.21
C HIS A 73 9.17 -5.80 11.12
N ILE A 74 8.33 -4.77 10.93
CA ILE A 74 7.07 -4.65 11.66
C ILE A 74 6.19 -5.87 11.36
N ARG A 75 5.98 -6.24 10.08
CA ARG A 75 5.20 -7.42 9.70
C ARG A 75 5.70 -8.71 10.36
N SER A 76 7.01 -8.96 10.34
CA SER A 76 7.61 -10.15 10.97
C SER A 76 7.29 -10.23 12.46
N ARG A 77 7.43 -9.12 13.19
CA ARG A 77 7.13 -9.03 14.63
C ARG A 77 5.66 -9.29 14.97
N TRP A 78 4.75 -8.99 14.04
CA TRP A 78 3.32 -9.28 14.20
C TRP A 78 2.97 -10.73 13.85
N GLN A 79 3.71 -11.39 12.97
CA GLN A 79 3.48 -12.79 12.59
C GLN A 79 4.03 -13.79 13.62
N ASP A 80 5.05 -13.39 14.40
CA ASP A 80 5.61 -14.19 15.50
C ASP A 80 4.79 -14.16 16.81
N LYS A 81 3.69 -13.39 16.85
CA LYS A 81 2.80 -13.25 18.01
C LYS A 81 1.50 -14.02 17.80
#